data_AF-A0A920SAY9-F1
#
_entry.id   AF-A0A920SAY9-F1
#
_cell.length_a   1.000
_cell.length_b   1.000
_cell.length_c   1.000
_cell.angle_alpha   90.00
_cell.angle_beta   90.00
_cell.angle_gamma   90.00
#
_symmetry.space_group_name_H-M   'P 1'
#
loop_
_entity.id
_entity.type
_entity.pdbx_description
1 polymer ?
#
loop_
_entity_poly.entity_id
_entity_poly.type
_entity_poly.pdbx_seq_one_letter_code
_entity_poly.pdbx_strand_id
1 'polypeptide(L)'
;MEKDGFFEPNGTGPFKLAEYRPGELLRLTRFDDYHLGPAILDEVEFLLSGGDGMLMYENDEIHATGIGLSLLEGILDPSNELNLEVVQAPPQFGVDYFGFNTSEPPFYDIKVRQAFNYALDRQTLATALLQDLVVPASGILPPGFPGYNPDLEGYGYDPEKAVQLLQESRYGEAGELPRITLTVPGSFGAAISPSIEAMLAMWEENLGADISVLQTEWAIFLQDLHQNRFQMFGGLGWIADYPDPENFLDVLFHSESTNNQSEYMNREVDRLLEQARVEQDETVRFQLYHQLEELIVEDAPWVPLWHSNGGHILVKPNVEDFFVFPLIIPKYRYVYFTD
;
A
#
# COMPACT_ATOMS: atom_id res chain seq x y z
N MET A 1 -11.88 28.31 -4.49
CA MET A 1 -11.36 27.51 -5.61
C MET A 1 -12.56 26.72 -6.13
N GLU A 2 -12.98 26.97 -7.37
CA GLU A 2 -14.20 26.39 -7.94
C GLU A 2 -14.14 24.86 -7.88
N LYS A 3 -15.19 24.25 -7.32
CA LYS A 3 -15.36 22.79 -7.20
C LYS A 3 -15.70 22.11 -8.54
N ASP A 4 -15.82 22.88 -9.62
CA ASP A 4 -16.47 22.42 -10.85
C ASP A 4 -15.52 21.68 -11.82
N GLY A 5 -14.21 21.94 -11.78
CA GLY A 5 -13.25 21.32 -12.71
C GLY A 5 -13.01 19.81 -12.52
N PHE A 6 -13.30 19.26 -11.33
CA PHE A 6 -13.13 17.82 -11.07
C PHE A 6 -14.23 16.95 -11.70
N PHE A 7 -15.40 17.53 -11.98
CA PHE A 7 -16.55 16.81 -12.54
C PHE A 7 -16.67 16.96 -14.07
N GLU A 8 -15.81 17.76 -14.69
CA GLU A 8 -15.75 17.95 -16.15
C GLU A 8 -14.30 17.83 -16.67
N PRO A 9 -13.63 16.68 -16.48
CA PRO A 9 -12.26 16.50 -16.94
C PRO A 9 -12.21 16.53 -18.48
N ASN A 10 -11.37 17.42 -19.02
CA ASN A 10 -11.10 17.51 -20.46
C ASN A 10 -9.68 17.00 -20.76
N GLY A 11 -9.58 15.71 -21.06
CA GLY A 11 -8.32 15.02 -21.35
C GLY A 11 -8.19 14.56 -22.80
N THR A 12 -7.03 14.00 -23.13
CA THR A 12 -6.70 13.47 -24.47
C THR A 12 -6.59 11.94 -24.50
N GLY A 13 -7.11 11.26 -23.47
CA GLY A 13 -7.06 9.80 -23.31
C GLY A 13 -8.10 9.04 -24.14
N PRO A 14 -8.08 7.69 -24.13
CA PRO A 14 -8.96 6.86 -24.94
C PRO A 14 -10.45 6.89 -24.53
N PHE A 15 -10.75 7.39 -23.33
CA PHE A 15 -12.11 7.54 -22.81
C PHE A 15 -12.33 8.96 -22.23
N LYS A 16 -13.59 9.38 -22.19
CA LYS A 16 -14.08 10.63 -21.59
C LYS A 16 -15.00 10.30 -20.44
N LEU A 17 -15.03 11.16 -19.41
CA LEU A 17 -16.02 11.03 -18.34
C LEU A 17 -17.42 11.24 -18.93
N ALA A 18 -18.29 10.25 -18.77
CA ALA A 18 -19.68 10.32 -19.21
C ALA A 18 -20.62 10.62 -18.03
N GLU A 19 -20.40 9.94 -16.90
CA GLU A 19 -21.17 10.16 -15.67
C GLU A 19 -20.29 9.87 -14.45
N TYR A 20 -20.41 10.69 -13.41
CA TYR A 20 -19.89 10.38 -12.09
C TYR A 20 -20.96 10.64 -11.03
N ARG A 21 -21.39 9.58 -10.35
CA ARG A 21 -22.22 9.62 -9.16
C ARG A 21 -21.34 9.27 -7.96
N PRO A 22 -20.96 10.25 -7.11
CA PRO A 22 -20.05 10.01 -6.00
C PRO A 22 -20.47 8.83 -5.12
N GLY A 23 -19.55 7.89 -4.91
CA GLY A 23 -19.79 6.69 -4.11
C GLY A 23 -20.69 5.64 -4.75
N GLU A 24 -21.15 5.82 -6.00
CA GLU A 24 -22.06 4.90 -6.68
C GLU A 24 -21.55 4.42 -8.04
N LEU A 25 -21.18 5.32 -8.94
CA LEU A 25 -20.87 5.00 -10.34
C LEU A 25 -19.83 5.95 -10.91
N LEU A 26 -18.85 5.41 -11.63
CA LEU A 26 -18.03 6.14 -12.59
C LEU A 26 -18.20 5.49 -13.96
N ARG A 27 -18.73 6.23 -14.94
CA ARG A 27 -18.91 5.76 -16.32
C ARG A 27 -18.03 6.55 -17.25
N LEU A 28 -17.24 5.85 -18.04
CA LEU A 28 -16.36 6.40 -19.08
C LEU A 28 -16.86 5.96 -20.45
N THR A 29 -17.00 6.88 -21.40
CA THR A 29 -17.35 6.55 -22.79
C THR A 29 -16.16 6.75 -23.71
N ARG A 30 -16.08 5.98 -24.80
CA ARG A 30 -14.99 6.06 -25.77
C ARG A 30 -14.77 7.48 -26.31
N PHE A 31 -13.51 7.83 -26.53
CA PHE A 31 -13.12 8.99 -27.31
C PHE A 31 -12.73 8.59 -28.73
N ASP A 32 -13.64 8.81 -29.68
CA ASP A 32 -13.44 8.42 -31.08
C ASP A 32 -12.26 9.15 -31.74
N ASP A 33 -11.97 10.39 -31.35
CA ASP A 33 -10.84 11.18 -31.88
C ASP A 33 -9.54 10.99 -31.09
N TYR A 34 -9.42 9.91 -30.31
CA TYR A 34 -8.18 9.59 -29.61
C TYR A 34 -7.02 9.42 -30.60
N HIS A 35 -5.92 10.13 -30.36
CA HIS A 35 -4.82 10.31 -31.32
C HIS A 35 -4.09 9.01 -31.73
N LEU A 36 -4.19 7.93 -30.94
CA LEU A 36 -3.63 6.62 -31.30
C LEU A 36 -4.66 5.68 -31.93
N GLY A 37 -5.89 6.13 -32.15
CA GLY A 37 -7.04 5.35 -32.61
C GLY A 37 -7.96 4.93 -31.46
N PRO A 38 -9.29 4.92 -31.68
CA PRO A 38 -10.31 4.67 -30.66
C PRO A 38 -10.08 3.37 -29.86
N ALA A 39 -10.55 3.34 -28.62
CA ALA A 39 -10.65 2.10 -27.85
C ALA A 39 -11.64 1.13 -28.51
N ILE A 40 -11.53 -0.17 -28.21
CA ILE A 40 -12.48 -1.15 -28.76
C ILE A 40 -13.82 -1.06 -28.02
N LEU A 41 -13.79 -0.98 -26.68
CA LEU A 41 -14.98 -0.77 -25.85
C LEU A 41 -15.66 0.57 -26.15
N ASP A 42 -16.99 0.55 -26.18
CA ASP A 42 -17.81 1.77 -26.21
C ASP A 42 -17.83 2.48 -24.84
N GLU A 43 -17.80 1.70 -23.77
CA GLU A 43 -18.00 2.17 -22.39
C GLU A 43 -17.22 1.32 -21.37
N VAL A 44 -16.81 1.95 -20.28
CA VAL A 44 -16.28 1.29 -19.07
C VAL A 44 -17.03 1.83 -17.87
N GLU A 45 -17.63 0.94 -17.08
CA GLU A 45 -18.34 1.28 -15.85
C GLU A 45 -17.58 0.76 -14.63
N PHE A 46 -17.44 1.60 -13.62
CA PHE A 46 -16.99 1.23 -12.29
C PHE A 46 -18.17 1.39 -11.34
N LEU A 47 -18.63 0.27 -10.78
CA LEU A 47 -19.64 0.26 -9.74
C LEU A 47 -18.95 0.52 -8.40
N LEU A 48 -19.17 1.72 -7.86
CA LEU A 48 -18.54 2.21 -6.63
C LEU A 48 -19.45 2.00 -5.42
N SER A 49 -20.75 1.79 -5.65
CA SER A 49 -21.70 1.39 -4.63
C SER A 49 -21.22 0.05 -4.06
N GLY A 50 -20.89 0.03 -2.77
CA GLY A 50 -20.44 -1.19 -2.10
C GLY A 50 -21.40 -2.37 -2.30
N GLY A 51 -20.91 -3.58 -2.05
CA GLY A 51 -21.61 -4.82 -2.31
C GLY A 51 -20.64 -5.98 -2.27
N ASP A 52 -21.14 -7.19 -2.49
CA ASP A 52 -20.27 -8.36 -2.63
C ASP A 52 -19.90 -8.52 -4.11
N GLY A 53 -18.66 -8.17 -4.45
CA GLY A 53 -18.15 -8.27 -5.82
C GLY A 53 -18.22 -9.69 -6.39
N MET A 54 -18.11 -10.73 -5.55
CA MET A 54 -18.27 -12.11 -6.02
C MET A 54 -19.70 -12.39 -6.45
N LEU A 55 -20.69 -11.95 -5.68
CA LEU A 55 -22.11 -12.12 -6.05
C LEU A 55 -22.45 -11.35 -7.32
N MET A 56 -21.96 -10.11 -7.44
CA MET A 56 -22.15 -9.31 -8.65
C MET A 56 -21.52 -9.98 -9.87
N TYR A 57 -20.34 -10.57 -9.71
CA TYR A 57 -19.66 -11.29 -10.77
C TYR A 57 -20.43 -12.56 -11.18
N GLU A 58 -20.89 -13.37 -10.22
CA GLU A 58 -21.68 -14.58 -10.50
C GLU A 58 -23.04 -14.26 -11.15
N ASN A 59 -23.63 -13.10 -10.86
CA ASN A 59 -24.88 -12.62 -11.45
C ASN A 59 -24.71 -11.87 -12.79
N ASP A 60 -23.50 -11.86 -13.37
CA ASP A 60 -23.16 -11.13 -14.60
C ASP A 60 -23.37 -9.60 -14.52
N GLU A 61 -23.31 -9.02 -13.32
CA GLU A 61 -23.39 -7.57 -13.09
C GLU A 61 -22.04 -6.87 -13.31
N ILE A 62 -20.92 -7.60 -13.14
CA ILE A 62 -19.56 -7.13 -13.40
C ILE A 62 -18.72 -8.17 -14.15
N HIS A 63 -17.71 -7.68 -14.86
CA HIS A 63 -16.85 -8.50 -15.73
C HIS A 63 -15.52 -8.92 -15.10
N ALA A 64 -15.14 -8.29 -13.99
CA ALA A 64 -13.95 -8.65 -13.23
C ALA A 64 -14.12 -8.28 -11.75
N THR A 65 -13.59 -9.11 -10.87
CA THR A 65 -13.57 -8.85 -9.42
C THR A 65 -12.35 -9.47 -8.75
N GLY A 66 -11.94 -8.91 -7.62
CA GLY A 66 -10.97 -9.57 -6.74
C GLY A 66 -11.60 -10.77 -6.04
N ILE A 67 -10.75 -11.75 -5.68
CA ILE A 67 -11.16 -12.91 -4.88
C ILE A 67 -10.83 -12.64 -3.41
N GLY A 68 -11.84 -12.68 -2.55
CA GLY A 68 -11.64 -12.55 -1.10
C GLY A 68 -10.85 -13.73 -0.53
N LEU A 69 -9.95 -13.47 0.42
CA LEU A 69 -9.08 -14.47 1.05
C LEU A 69 -9.85 -15.72 1.53
N SER A 70 -11.02 -15.54 2.15
CA SER A 70 -11.83 -16.64 2.67
C SER A 70 -12.43 -17.56 1.60
N LEU A 71 -12.49 -17.11 0.35
CA LEU A 71 -13.05 -17.87 -0.78
C LEU A 71 -11.95 -18.45 -1.68
N LEU A 72 -10.72 -17.97 -1.55
CA LEU A 72 -9.65 -18.24 -2.49
C LEU A 72 -9.35 -19.73 -2.63
N GLU A 73 -9.14 -20.46 -1.53
CA GLU A 73 -8.86 -21.90 -1.56
C GLU A 73 -9.96 -22.69 -2.30
N GLY A 74 -11.22 -22.35 -2.05
CA GLY A 74 -12.36 -23.01 -2.68
C GLY A 74 -12.52 -22.67 -4.17
N ILE A 75 -12.13 -21.48 -4.61
CA ILE A 75 -12.16 -21.08 -6.03
C ILE A 75 -10.95 -21.66 -6.78
N LEU A 76 -9.81 -21.81 -6.11
CA LEU A 76 -8.62 -22.44 -6.70
C LEU A 76 -8.72 -23.96 -6.82
N ASP A 77 -9.72 -24.60 -6.21
CA ASP A 77 -10.02 -26.02 -6.44
C ASP A 77 -10.39 -26.27 -7.92
N PRO A 78 -9.69 -27.17 -8.65
CA PRO A 78 -9.98 -27.47 -10.06
C PRO A 78 -11.40 -28.00 -10.34
N SER A 79 -12.14 -28.43 -9.32
CA SER A 79 -13.54 -28.84 -9.43
C SER A 79 -14.53 -27.68 -9.36
N ASN A 80 -14.09 -26.49 -8.96
CA ASN A 80 -14.90 -25.27 -8.97
C ASN A 80 -14.97 -24.71 -10.40
N GLU A 81 -16.19 -24.39 -10.87
CA GLU A 81 -16.40 -23.87 -12.22
C GLU A 81 -15.70 -22.52 -12.45
N LEU A 82 -15.63 -21.68 -11.40
CA LEU A 82 -14.96 -20.37 -11.46
C LEU A 82 -13.43 -20.49 -11.60
N ASN A 83 -12.84 -21.66 -11.33
CA ASN A 83 -11.39 -21.86 -11.45
C ASN A 83 -10.86 -21.53 -12.84
N LEU A 84 -11.66 -21.82 -13.88
CA LEU A 84 -11.32 -21.57 -15.27
C LEU A 84 -11.31 -20.07 -15.63
N GLU A 85 -11.92 -19.23 -14.79
CA GLU A 85 -12.02 -17.77 -14.96
C GLU A 85 -10.99 -17.02 -14.11
N VAL A 86 -10.17 -17.74 -13.33
CA VAL A 86 -9.15 -17.15 -12.49
C VAL A 86 -7.98 -16.67 -13.34
N VAL A 87 -7.68 -15.38 -13.22
CA VAL A 87 -6.47 -14.76 -13.75
C VAL A 87 -5.52 -14.47 -12.60
N GLN A 88 -4.30 -14.97 -12.71
CA GLN A 88 -3.23 -14.65 -11.78
C GLN A 88 -2.70 -13.24 -12.07
N ALA A 89 -2.84 -12.35 -11.10
CA ALA A 89 -2.24 -11.01 -11.14
C ALA A 89 -0.76 -11.09 -10.77
N PRO A 90 0.13 -10.38 -11.48
CA PRO A 90 1.53 -10.27 -11.08
C PRO A 90 1.65 -9.54 -9.73
N PRO A 91 2.74 -9.76 -8.98
CA PRO A 91 3.07 -8.95 -7.81
C PRO A 91 2.98 -7.46 -8.10
N GLN A 92 2.23 -6.75 -7.27
CA GLN A 92 2.19 -5.30 -7.32
C GLN A 92 3.48 -4.72 -6.75
N PHE A 93 4.01 -3.69 -7.41
CA PHE A 93 5.12 -2.91 -6.89
C PHE A 93 4.61 -1.95 -5.82
N GLY A 94 4.34 -2.49 -4.64
CA GLY A 94 3.93 -1.72 -3.49
C GLY A 94 4.40 -2.29 -2.15
N VAL A 95 4.17 -1.50 -1.11
CA VAL A 95 4.47 -1.84 0.26
C VAL A 95 3.35 -1.33 1.18
N ASP A 96 2.82 -2.22 2.01
CA ASP A 96 1.96 -1.84 3.13
C ASP A 96 2.82 -1.54 4.35
N TYR A 97 2.43 -0.56 5.17
CA TYR A 97 3.23 -0.14 6.31
C TYR A 97 2.38 0.53 7.40
N PHE A 98 2.94 0.57 8.61
CA PHE A 98 2.61 1.62 9.56
C PHE A 98 3.65 2.73 9.49
N GLY A 99 3.21 3.97 9.50
CA GLY A 99 4.10 5.12 9.60
C GLY A 99 4.04 5.75 10.99
N PHE A 100 5.17 6.31 11.41
CA PHE A 100 5.29 7.09 12.63
C PHE A 100 5.58 8.55 12.29
N ASN A 101 4.94 9.48 12.99
CA ASN A 101 5.40 10.86 13.00
C ASN A 101 6.62 10.98 13.91
N THR A 102 7.80 11.05 13.29
CA THR A 102 9.10 11.06 13.97
C THR A 102 9.40 12.38 14.70
N SER A 103 8.51 13.36 14.62
CA SER A 103 8.61 14.60 15.40
C SER A 103 7.79 14.58 16.70
N GLU A 104 6.94 13.56 16.89
CA GLU A 104 6.04 13.45 18.04
C GLU A 104 6.43 12.34 19.03
N PRO A 105 6.11 12.49 20.33
CA PRO A 105 6.27 11.39 21.30
C PRO A 105 5.34 10.22 20.95
N PRO A 106 5.74 8.95 21.20
CA PRO A 106 7.07 8.53 21.61
C PRO A 106 8.04 8.33 20.43
N PHE A 107 7.57 8.53 19.20
CA PHE A 107 8.28 8.15 17.98
C PHE A 107 9.43 9.06 17.59
N TYR A 108 9.64 10.20 18.23
CA TYR A 108 10.90 10.93 18.06
C TYR A 108 12.12 10.13 18.54
N ASP A 109 11.92 9.16 19.45
CA ASP A 109 12.99 8.27 19.91
C ASP A 109 13.13 7.08 18.94
N ILE A 110 14.26 7.04 18.23
CA ILE A 110 14.59 5.97 17.28
C ILE A 110 14.49 4.58 17.91
N LYS A 111 14.85 4.43 19.20
CA LYS A 111 14.81 3.13 19.85
C LYS A 111 13.39 2.61 20.04
N VAL A 112 12.42 3.51 20.24
CA VAL A 112 11.00 3.14 20.27
C VAL A 112 10.57 2.64 18.90
N ARG A 113 10.92 3.34 17.82
CA ARG A 113 10.56 2.94 16.46
C ARG A 113 11.18 1.60 16.06
N GLN A 114 12.43 1.38 16.43
CA GLN A 114 13.13 0.10 16.25
C GLN A 114 12.48 -1.02 17.08
N ALA A 115 12.11 -0.75 18.34
CA ALA A 115 11.42 -1.72 19.19
C ALA A 115 10.09 -2.17 18.57
N PHE A 116 9.29 -1.25 18.03
CA PHE A 116 8.04 -1.58 17.33
C PHE A 116 8.27 -2.51 16.12
N ASN A 117 9.38 -2.33 15.40
CA ASN A 117 9.74 -3.18 14.29
C ASN A 117 10.15 -4.60 14.73
N TYR A 118 10.98 -4.73 15.77
CA TYR A 118 11.43 -6.03 16.30
C TYR A 118 10.33 -6.80 17.04
N ALA A 119 9.32 -6.11 17.56
CA ALA A 119 8.21 -6.71 18.30
C ALA A 119 7.14 -7.37 17.39
N LEU A 120 7.28 -7.31 16.07
CA LEU A 120 6.28 -7.78 15.12
C LEU A 120 6.73 -9.04 14.36
N ASP A 121 6.02 -10.15 14.56
CA ASP A 121 6.26 -11.40 13.82
C ASP A 121 5.53 -11.40 12.48
N ARG A 122 6.13 -10.70 11.51
CA ARG A 122 5.60 -10.59 10.14
C ARG A 122 5.47 -11.95 9.47
N GLN A 123 6.42 -12.85 9.70
CA GLN A 123 6.42 -14.16 9.04
C GLN A 123 5.24 -15.01 9.51
N THR A 124 5.00 -15.07 10.82
CA THR A 124 3.86 -15.81 11.37
C THR A 124 2.53 -15.20 10.90
N LEU A 125 2.42 -13.87 10.85
CA LEU A 125 1.22 -13.20 10.32
C LEU A 125 1.00 -13.50 8.83
N ALA A 126 2.04 -13.43 8.00
CA ALA A 126 1.95 -13.73 6.58
C ALA A 126 1.47 -15.18 6.32
N THR A 127 2.02 -16.14 7.05
CA THR A 127 1.69 -17.56 6.83
C THR A 127 0.38 -17.96 7.53
N ALA A 128 0.24 -17.67 8.83
CA ALA A 128 -0.88 -18.19 9.62
C ALA A 128 -2.19 -17.42 9.41
N LEU A 129 -2.10 -16.11 9.14
CA LEU A 129 -3.28 -15.25 9.00
C LEU A 129 -3.58 -14.91 7.54
N LEU A 130 -2.54 -14.67 6.73
CA LEU A 130 -2.68 -14.22 5.34
C LEU A 130 -2.43 -15.33 4.31
N GLN A 131 -2.24 -16.58 4.77
CA GLN A 131 -2.12 -17.78 3.92
C GLN A 131 -1.07 -17.65 2.80
N ASP A 132 0.07 -17.02 3.10
CA ASP A 132 1.18 -16.78 2.17
C ASP A 132 0.81 -15.95 0.91
N LEU A 133 -0.30 -15.20 0.96
CA LEU A 133 -0.68 -14.27 -0.12
C LEU A 133 0.09 -12.95 -0.11
N VAL A 134 0.93 -12.76 0.90
CA VAL A 134 1.82 -11.60 1.02
C VAL A 134 3.24 -12.05 1.29
N VAL A 135 4.19 -11.19 0.95
CA VAL A 135 5.61 -11.39 1.27
C VAL A 135 5.98 -10.44 2.42
N PRO A 136 6.51 -10.92 3.56
CA PRO A 136 7.02 -10.05 4.61
C PRO A 136 8.05 -9.05 4.09
N ALA A 137 7.82 -7.77 4.34
CA ALA A 137 8.70 -6.71 3.88
C ALA A 137 9.93 -6.60 4.79
N SER A 138 11.12 -6.70 4.19
CA SER A 138 12.41 -6.39 4.86
C SER A 138 12.80 -4.91 4.68
N GLY A 139 12.21 -4.24 3.69
CA GLY A 139 12.46 -2.86 3.35
C GLY A 139 11.24 -2.18 2.72
N ILE A 140 11.48 -1.14 1.95
CA ILE A 140 10.49 -0.28 1.31
C ILE A 140 10.29 -0.71 -0.16
N LEU A 141 11.37 -0.97 -0.88
CA LEU A 141 11.33 -1.35 -2.28
C LEU A 141 10.85 -2.81 -2.42
N PRO A 142 9.84 -3.08 -3.26
CA PRO A 142 9.30 -4.42 -3.40
C PRO A 142 10.19 -5.35 -4.23
N PRO A 143 10.17 -6.68 -4.01
CA PRO A 143 10.87 -7.64 -4.83
C PRO A 143 10.56 -7.50 -6.33
N GLY A 144 11.59 -7.54 -7.17
CA GLY A 144 11.46 -7.38 -8.62
C GLY A 144 11.34 -5.93 -9.12
N PHE A 145 11.34 -4.96 -8.21
CA PHE A 145 11.41 -3.53 -8.56
C PHE A 145 12.84 -3.10 -8.92
N PRO A 146 13.03 -2.14 -9.84
CA PRO A 146 14.35 -1.57 -10.10
C PRO A 146 15.00 -1.04 -8.82
N GLY A 147 16.28 -1.34 -8.59
CA GLY A 147 17.00 -0.94 -7.37
C GLY A 147 16.65 -1.74 -6.10
N TYR A 148 15.85 -2.80 -6.19
CA TYR A 148 15.61 -3.70 -5.06
C TYR A 148 16.89 -4.39 -4.59
N ASN A 149 17.17 -4.29 -3.29
CA ASN A 149 18.29 -4.98 -2.65
C ASN A 149 17.83 -6.28 -1.97
N PRO A 150 18.11 -7.47 -2.54
CA PRO A 150 17.74 -8.75 -1.92
C PRO A 150 18.53 -9.07 -0.65
N ASP A 151 19.65 -8.36 -0.40
CA ASP A 151 20.53 -8.59 0.75
C ASP A 151 20.17 -7.67 1.94
N LEU A 152 19.16 -6.81 1.81
CA LEU A 152 18.67 -5.98 2.91
C LEU A 152 17.96 -6.85 3.96
N GLU A 153 18.56 -6.99 5.13
CA GLU A 153 18.04 -7.85 6.20
C GLU A 153 16.79 -7.27 6.90
N GLY A 154 16.71 -5.95 7.02
CA GLY A 154 15.61 -5.28 7.71
C GLY A 154 15.47 -5.64 9.19
N TYR A 155 14.23 -5.67 9.68
CA TYR A 155 13.91 -6.07 11.06
C TYR A 155 13.29 -7.47 11.09
N GLY A 156 14.02 -8.43 11.66
CA GLY A 156 13.46 -9.72 12.05
C GLY A 156 12.61 -9.62 13.33
N TYR A 157 11.90 -10.70 13.65
CA TYR A 157 11.17 -10.81 14.92
C TYR A 157 12.12 -11.16 16.06
N ASP A 158 12.30 -10.23 16.99
CA ASP A 158 13.16 -10.36 18.18
C ASP A 158 12.56 -9.58 19.35
N PRO A 159 11.58 -10.14 20.08
CA PRO A 159 10.91 -9.45 21.17
C PRO A 159 11.85 -9.14 22.34
N GLU A 160 12.91 -9.92 22.57
CA GLU A 160 13.90 -9.63 23.60
C GLU A 160 14.68 -8.35 23.27
N LYS A 161 15.15 -8.22 22.02
CA LYS A 161 15.79 -7.00 21.53
C LYS A 161 14.83 -5.81 21.51
N ALA A 162 13.55 -6.04 21.19
CA ALA A 162 12.52 -5.01 21.22
C ALA A 162 12.36 -4.42 22.63
N VAL A 163 12.27 -5.28 23.66
CA VAL A 163 12.23 -4.87 25.06
C VAL A 163 13.52 -4.17 25.48
N GLN A 164 14.70 -4.68 25.08
CA GLN A 164 15.98 -4.04 25.36
C GLN A 164 16.03 -2.62 24.78
N LEU A 165 15.65 -2.43 23.53
CA LEU A 165 15.63 -1.12 22.89
C LEU A 165 14.69 -0.16 23.62
N LEU A 166 13.52 -0.63 24.04
CA LEU A 166 12.59 0.16 24.83
C LEU A 166 13.17 0.53 26.21
N GLN A 167 13.88 -0.38 26.87
CA GLN A 167 14.61 -0.11 28.13
C GLN A 167 15.76 0.90 27.97
N GLU A 168 16.39 0.93 26.80
CA GLU A 168 17.43 1.91 26.52
C GLU A 168 16.91 3.23 25.92
N SER A 169 15.61 3.29 25.63
CA SER A 169 14.92 4.50 25.17
C SER A 169 14.67 5.46 26.34
N ARG A 170 14.14 6.64 26.03
CA ARG A 170 13.71 7.59 27.07
C ARG A 170 12.55 7.09 27.95
N TYR A 171 11.96 5.94 27.63
CA TYR A 171 10.82 5.32 28.33
C TYR A 171 11.22 4.10 29.19
N GLY A 172 12.52 3.89 29.39
CA GLY A 172 13.13 2.61 29.78
C GLY A 172 13.06 2.12 31.23
N GLU A 173 12.58 2.89 32.21
CA GLU A 173 12.31 2.38 33.56
C GLU A 173 10.81 2.53 33.89
N ALA A 174 10.13 1.40 34.13
CA ALA A 174 8.73 1.30 34.56
C ALA A 174 7.68 2.08 33.72
N GLY A 175 7.36 1.59 32.52
CA GLY A 175 5.99 1.67 31.99
C GLY A 175 5.45 3.04 31.58
N GLU A 176 6.31 3.96 31.11
CA GLU A 176 5.90 5.32 30.70
C GLU A 176 5.67 5.50 29.20
N LEU A 177 5.62 4.43 28.38
CA LEU A 177 5.24 4.59 26.97
C LEU A 177 3.85 5.26 26.95
N PRO A 178 3.71 6.49 26.42
CA PRO A 178 2.42 7.17 26.42
C PRO A 178 1.44 6.37 25.56
N ARG A 179 0.15 6.49 25.86
CA ARG A 179 -0.88 5.97 24.95
C ARG A 179 -0.63 6.51 23.54
N ILE A 180 -0.61 5.60 22.58
CA ILE A 180 -0.45 5.89 21.16
C ILE A 180 -1.82 5.87 20.50
N THR A 181 -2.06 6.80 19.59
CA THR A 181 -3.22 6.79 18.70
C THR A 181 -2.79 6.30 17.34
N LEU A 182 -3.24 5.10 16.97
CA LEU A 182 -3.12 4.58 15.61
C LEU A 182 -4.36 5.04 14.83
N THR A 183 -4.16 5.85 13.80
CA THR A 183 -5.24 6.22 12.88
C THR A 183 -5.20 5.32 11.66
N VAL A 184 -6.36 4.74 11.30
CA VAL A 184 -6.53 3.92 10.10
C VAL A 184 -7.77 4.38 9.34
N PRO A 185 -7.84 4.13 8.03
CA PRO A 185 -9.06 4.37 7.30
C PRO A 185 -10.16 3.37 7.70
N GLY A 186 -11.40 3.84 7.75
CA GLY A 186 -12.54 3.01 8.11
C GLY A 186 -13.79 3.83 8.43
N SER A 187 -14.88 3.11 8.69
CA SER A 187 -16.15 3.71 9.09
C SER A 187 -16.32 3.63 10.60
N PHE A 188 -16.98 4.62 11.21
CA PHE A 188 -17.23 4.63 12.65
C PHE A 188 -17.97 3.35 13.10
N GLY A 189 -17.35 2.58 13.98
CA GLY A 189 -17.90 1.33 14.50
C GLY A 189 -17.70 0.10 13.61
N ALA A 190 -16.96 0.23 12.50
CA ALA A 190 -16.51 -0.93 11.73
C ALA A 190 -15.47 -1.72 12.52
N ALA A 191 -15.41 -3.03 12.30
CA ALA A 191 -14.30 -3.83 12.80
C ALA A 191 -13.02 -3.40 12.07
N ILE A 192 -11.90 -3.39 12.79
CA ILE A 192 -10.58 -3.30 12.17
C ILE A 192 -10.21 -4.68 11.61
N SER A 193 -9.30 -4.72 10.65
CA SER A 193 -8.89 -6.00 10.05
C SER A 193 -8.25 -6.92 11.11
N PRO A 194 -8.47 -8.24 11.06
CA PRO A 194 -7.82 -9.19 11.97
C PRO A 194 -6.30 -9.11 12.00
N SER A 195 -5.65 -8.69 10.90
CA SER A 195 -4.21 -8.48 10.85
C SER A 195 -3.78 -7.31 11.74
N ILE A 196 -4.46 -6.17 11.66
CA ILE A 196 -4.22 -5.04 12.57
C ILE A 196 -4.46 -5.44 14.03
N GLU A 197 -5.54 -6.17 14.34
CA GLU A 197 -5.79 -6.66 15.71
C GLU A 197 -4.64 -7.53 16.23
N ALA A 198 -4.15 -8.47 15.42
CA ALA A 198 -3.03 -9.32 15.79
C ALA A 198 -1.72 -8.53 16.00
N MET A 199 -1.45 -7.53 15.15
CA MET A 199 -0.28 -6.66 15.29
C MET A 199 -0.35 -5.80 16.56
N LEU A 200 -1.52 -5.26 16.90
CA LEU A 200 -1.75 -4.54 18.15
C LEU A 200 -1.51 -5.43 19.37
N ALA A 201 -2.02 -6.66 19.34
CA ALA A 201 -1.80 -7.64 20.41
C ALA A 201 -0.31 -7.98 20.58
N MET A 202 0.45 -8.12 19.49
CA MET A 202 1.90 -8.34 19.56
C MET A 202 2.64 -7.16 20.20
N TRP A 203 2.29 -5.92 19.88
CA TRP A 203 2.89 -4.75 20.54
C TRP A 203 2.48 -4.61 22.01
N GLU A 204 1.24 -4.95 22.37
CA GLU A 204 0.80 -4.99 23.76
C GLU A 204 1.58 -6.06 24.54
N GLU A 205 1.68 -7.28 24.01
CA GLU A 205 2.37 -8.41 24.65
C GLU A 205 3.88 -8.15 24.80
N ASN A 206 4.53 -7.71 23.72
CA ASN A 206 5.99 -7.59 23.68
C ASN A 206 6.49 -6.27 24.29
N LEU A 207 5.74 -5.17 24.19
CA LEU A 207 6.19 -3.83 24.60
C LEU A 207 5.33 -3.20 25.70
N GLY A 208 4.17 -3.77 26.03
CA GLY A 208 3.20 -3.14 26.92
C GLY A 208 2.58 -1.86 26.33
N ALA A 209 2.55 -1.73 25.00
CA ALA A 209 2.05 -0.53 24.34
C ALA A 209 0.52 -0.41 24.40
N ASP A 210 0.01 0.66 25.00
CA ASP A 210 -1.43 1.03 24.94
C ASP A 210 -1.71 1.81 23.65
N ILE A 211 -2.21 1.11 22.63
CA ILE A 211 -2.52 1.69 21.32
C ILE A 211 -4.04 1.77 21.14
N SER A 212 -4.56 2.99 21.08
CA SER A 212 -5.96 3.27 20.76
C SER A 212 -6.12 3.43 19.25
N VAL A 213 -7.05 2.69 18.64
CA VAL A 213 -7.35 2.83 17.21
C VAL A 213 -8.41 3.88 16.97
N LEU A 214 -8.16 4.78 16.02
CA LEU A 214 -9.11 5.75 15.49
C LEU A 214 -9.38 5.45 14.01
N GLN A 215 -10.64 5.24 13.67
CA GLN A 215 -11.06 5.09 12.27
C GLN A 215 -11.59 6.41 11.71
N THR A 216 -11.17 6.74 10.49
CA THR A 216 -11.62 7.93 9.76
C THR A 216 -12.00 7.58 8.33
N GLU A 217 -13.01 8.26 7.79
CA GLU A 217 -13.40 8.08 6.38
C GLU A 217 -12.21 8.41 5.47
N TRP A 218 -12.02 7.67 4.38
CA TRP A 218 -10.82 7.69 3.55
C TRP A 218 -10.42 9.09 3.07
N ALA A 219 -11.37 9.91 2.59
CA ALA A 219 -11.03 11.24 2.11
C ALA A 219 -10.54 12.15 3.25
N ILE A 220 -11.12 12.02 4.46
CA ILE A 220 -10.67 12.73 5.66
C ILE A 220 -9.31 12.18 6.11
N PHE A 221 -9.13 10.86 6.11
CA PHE A 221 -7.88 10.20 6.46
C PHE A 221 -6.72 10.76 5.62
N LEU A 222 -6.86 10.77 4.29
CA LEU A 222 -5.84 11.31 3.38
C LEU A 222 -5.59 12.80 3.61
N GLN A 223 -6.65 13.60 3.83
CA GLN A 223 -6.50 15.02 4.11
C GLN A 223 -5.66 15.28 5.37
N ASP A 224 -5.93 14.56 6.45
CA ASP A 224 -5.23 14.71 7.72
C ASP A 224 -3.83 14.08 7.68
N LEU A 225 -3.66 13.00 6.92
CA LEU A 225 -2.36 12.40 6.63
C LEU A 225 -1.44 13.42 5.96
N HIS A 226 -1.88 14.05 4.86
CA HIS A 226 -1.14 15.11 4.14
C HIS A 226 -0.85 16.37 4.96
N GLN A 227 -1.47 16.50 6.14
CA GLN A 227 -1.24 17.59 7.08
C GLN A 227 -0.42 17.14 8.29
N ASN A 228 0.14 15.93 8.24
CA ASN A 228 1.00 15.35 9.28
C ASN A 228 0.35 15.31 10.66
N ARG A 229 -0.98 15.10 10.71
CA ARG A 229 -1.77 15.17 11.96
C ARG A 229 -1.77 13.88 12.77
N PHE A 230 -1.24 12.79 12.24
CA PHE A 230 -1.29 11.48 12.88
C PHE A 230 -0.01 11.20 13.65
N GLN A 231 -0.16 10.67 14.86
CA GLN A 231 0.96 10.19 15.68
C GLN A 231 1.52 8.87 15.10
N MET A 232 0.63 7.92 14.86
CA MET A 232 0.87 6.67 14.13
C MET A 232 -0.27 6.49 13.12
N PHE A 233 0.05 6.00 11.94
CA PHE A 233 -0.92 5.77 10.88
C PHE A 233 -0.69 4.44 10.18
N GLY A 234 -1.75 3.81 9.68
CA GLY A 234 -1.69 2.50 9.02
C GLY A 234 -2.95 2.19 8.22
N GLY A 235 -3.04 0.97 7.71
CA GLY A 235 -4.14 0.56 6.84
C GLY A 235 -4.10 1.22 5.45
N LEU A 236 -2.90 1.63 5.03
CA LEU A 236 -2.58 2.10 3.68
C LEU A 236 -1.26 1.48 3.24
N GLY A 237 -0.95 1.67 1.96
CA GLY A 237 0.34 1.35 1.38
C GLY A 237 0.72 2.37 0.32
N TRP A 238 1.91 2.19 -0.23
CA TRP A 238 2.37 2.91 -1.42
C TRP A 238 2.48 1.94 -2.58
N ILE A 239 2.03 2.35 -3.76
CA ILE A 239 2.17 1.60 -5.01
C ILE A 239 2.91 2.50 -5.98
N ALA A 240 3.88 1.94 -6.70
CA ALA A 240 4.68 2.67 -7.65
C ALA A 240 3.81 3.33 -8.73
N ASP A 241 3.99 4.65 -8.92
CA ASP A 241 3.42 5.39 -10.05
C ASP A 241 4.24 5.15 -11.33
N TYR A 242 5.55 4.96 -11.16
CA TYR A 242 6.52 4.66 -12.21
C TYR A 242 7.66 3.80 -11.64
N PRO A 243 8.35 2.99 -12.47
CA PRO A 243 9.30 1.99 -12.00
C PRO A 243 10.68 2.61 -11.69
N ASP A 244 10.75 3.46 -10.67
CA ASP A 244 11.97 4.13 -10.23
C ASP A 244 12.02 4.23 -8.69
N PRO A 245 13.15 3.89 -8.02
CA PRO A 245 13.30 4.02 -6.57
C PRO A 245 13.01 5.42 -6.01
N GLU A 246 13.22 6.47 -6.81
CA GLU A 246 12.87 7.85 -6.46
C GLU A 246 11.40 7.97 -6.04
N ASN A 247 10.49 7.27 -6.74
CA ASN A 247 9.06 7.30 -6.46
C ASN A 247 8.69 6.76 -5.07
N PHE A 248 9.58 5.98 -4.45
CA PHE A 248 9.45 5.56 -3.06
C PHE A 248 10.32 6.43 -2.15
N LEU A 249 11.64 6.35 -2.33
CA LEU A 249 12.59 6.83 -1.31
C LEU A 249 12.67 8.36 -1.27
N ASP A 250 12.58 9.03 -2.41
CA ASP A 250 12.63 10.49 -2.48
C ASP A 250 11.26 11.08 -2.10
N VAL A 251 10.21 10.61 -2.78
CA VAL A 251 8.83 11.07 -2.56
C VAL A 251 8.40 10.90 -1.09
N LEU A 252 8.78 9.81 -0.42
CA LEU A 252 8.24 9.47 0.91
C LEU A 252 9.17 9.83 2.07
N PHE A 253 10.47 10.04 1.83
CA PHE A 253 11.44 10.24 2.92
C PHE A 253 12.35 11.46 2.78
N HIS A 254 12.35 12.18 1.65
CA HIS A 254 13.05 13.47 1.58
C HIS A 254 12.39 14.45 2.57
N SER A 255 13.18 15.16 3.38
CA SER A 255 12.67 16.00 4.47
C SER A 255 11.79 17.17 4.00
N GLU A 256 12.02 17.65 2.78
CA GLU A 256 11.19 18.72 2.16
C GLU A 256 10.03 18.19 1.29
N SER A 257 9.85 16.86 1.18
CA SER A 257 8.74 16.30 0.39
C SER A 257 7.40 16.51 1.09
N THR A 258 6.39 16.96 0.34
CA THR A 258 5.01 17.04 0.85
C THR A 258 4.35 15.68 1.06
N ASN A 259 4.99 14.61 0.57
CA ASN A 259 4.55 13.23 0.77
C ASN A 259 5.31 12.52 1.90
N ASN A 260 6.23 13.20 2.59
CA ASN A 260 6.86 12.70 3.80
C ASN A 260 5.91 12.85 5.00
N GLN A 261 4.99 11.90 5.13
CA GLN A 261 3.97 11.92 6.18
C GLN A 261 4.50 11.51 7.57
N SER A 262 5.76 11.05 7.60
CA SER A 262 6.46 10.67 8.83
C SER A 262 7.20 11.85 9.49
N GLU A 263 7.20 13.03 8.87
CA GLU A 263 8.04 14.17 9.30
C GLU A 263 9.51 13.76 9.48
N TYR A 264 9.96 12.76 8.71
CA TYR A 264 11.27 12.17 8.85
C TYR A 264 12.34 13.13 8.32
N MET A 265 13.39 13.34 9.11
CA MET A 265 14.47 14.25 8.76
C MET A 265 15.83 13.60 9.02
N ASN A 266 16.56 13.31 7.95
CA ASN A 266 17.95 12.91 8.03
C ASN A 266 18.74 13.58 6.90
N ARG A 267 19.66 14.47 7.27
CA ARG A 267 20.43 15.27 6.30
C ARG A 267 21.30 14.43 5.38
N GLU A 268 21.77 13.27 5.83
CA GLU A 268 22.55 12.38 4.99
C GLU A 268 21.67 11.67 3.97
N VAL A 269 20.46 11.26 4.38
CA VAL A 269 19.44 10.72 3.47
C VAL A 269 19.07 11.77 2.42
N ASP A 270 18.73 13.00 2.82
CA ASP A 270 18.41 14.08 1.88
C ASP A 270 19.55 14.29 0.85
N ARG A 271 20.80 14.38 1.33
CA ARG A 271 21.98 14.56 0.48
C ARG A 271 22.16 13.41 -0.52
N LEU A 272 21.95 12.17 -0.08
CA LEU A 272 22.08 10.99 -0.93
C LEU A 272 20.92 10.89 -1.94
N LEU A 273 19.69 11.27 -1.56
CA LEU A 273 18.53 11.34 -2.46
C LEU A 273 18.78 12.38 -3.57
N GLU A 274 19.21 13.59 -3.21
CA GLU A 274 19.55 14.64 -4.17
C GLU A 274 20.65 14.19 -5.15
N GLN A 275 21.65 13.43 -4.66
CA GLN A 275 22.71 12.86 -5.48
C GLN A 275 22.17 11.78 -6.43
N ALA A 276 21.36 10.84 -5.93
CA ALA A 276 20.78 9.75 -6.72
C ALA A 276 19.82 10.27 -7.81
N ARG A 277 19.14 11.39 -7.56
CA ARG A 277 18.19 12.02 -8.49
C ARG A 277 18.86 12.50 -9.79
N VAL A 278 20.13 12.89 -9.73
CA VAL A 278 20.87 13.44 -10.89
C VAL A 278 21.90 12.48 -11.48
N GLU A 279 22.19 11.37 -10.79
CA GLU A 279 23.12 10.34 -11.26
C GLU A 279 22.59 9.67 -12.54
N GLN A 280 23.45 9.58 -13.57
CA GLN A 280 23.11 9.03 -14.88
C GLN A 280 23.59 7.59 -15.05
N ASP A 281 24.61 7.18 -14.29
CA ASP A 281 25.04 5.78 -14.24
C ASP A 281 24.10 4.97 -13.36
N GLU A 282 23.33 4.09 -13.99
CA GLU A 282 22.32 3.26 -13.32
C GLU A 282 22.91 2.38 -12.20
N THR A 283 24.13 1.87 -12.37
CA THR A 283 24.77 1.02 -11.35
C THR A 283 25.14 1.83 -10.12
N VAL A 284 25.75 3.01 -10.31
CA VAL A 284 26.06 3.93 -9.22
C VAL A 284 24.79 4.40 -8.53
N ARG A 285 23.75 4.71 -9.32
CA ARG A 285 22.45 5.17 -8.83
C ARG A 285 21.76 4.12 -7.95
N PHE A 286 21.74 2.85 -8.35
CA PHE A 286 21.18 1.78 -7.52
C PHE A 286 22.00 1.51 -6.26
N GLN A 287 23.33 1.63 -6.30
CA GLN A 287 24.16 1.56 -5.10
C GLN A 287 23.83 2.67 -4.09
N LEU A 288 23.55 3.89 -4.56
CA LEU A 288 23.06 4.97 -3.70
C LEU A 288 21.71 4.63 -3.09
N TYR A 289 20.77 4.08 -3.87
CA TYR A 289 19.46 3.68 -3.35
C TYR A 289 19.52 2.53 -2.34
N HIS A 290 20.43 1.57 -2.50
CA HIS A 290 20.63 0.53 -1.49
C HIS A 290 21.10 1.14 -0.15
N GLN A 291 22.06 2.07 -0.18
CA GLN A 291 22.54 2.77 1.02
C GLN A 291 21.44 3.63 1.65
N LEU A 292 20.65 4.30 0.82
CA LEU A 292 19.51 5.10 1.26
C LEU A 292 18.46 4.26 1.99
N GLU A 293 18.08 3.14 1.39
CA GLU A 293 17.09 2.25 1.98
C GLU A 293 17.59 1.65 3.30
N GLU A 294 18.86 1.24 3.37
CA GLU A 294 19.50 0.79 4.62
C GLU A 294 19.39 1.86 5.72
N LEU A 295 19.79 3.11 5.43
CA LEU A 295 19.71 4.21 6.40
C LEU A 295 18.27 4.51 6.85
N ILE A 296 17.32 4.53 5.92
CA ILE A 296 15.92 4.80 6.23
C ILE A 296 15.35 3.66 7.09
N VAL A 297 15.62 2.40 6.73
CA VAL A 297 15.17 1.24 7.52
C VAL A 297 15.82 1.27 8.90
N GLU A 298 17.12 1.53 9.03
CA GLU A 298 17.79 1.69 10.33
C GLU A 298 17.16 2.79 11.21
N ASP A 299 16.77 3.91 10.61
CA ASP A 299 16.07 4.99 11.30
C ASP A 299 14.60 4.67 11.62
N ALA A 300 14.03 3.62 11.03
CA ALA A 300 12.71 3.09 11.32
C ALA A 300 11.56 4.15 11.34
N PRO A 301 11.45 5.10 10.39
CA PRO A 301 10.28 5.97 10.34
C PRO A 301 8.98 5.18 10.12
N TRP A 302 9.09 3.99 9.50
CA TRP A 302 8.00 3.06 9.27
C TRP A 302 8.22 1.70 9.95
N VAL A 303 7.14 0.94 10.07
CA VAL A 303 7.10 -0.52 10.18
C VAL A 303 6.60 -1.04 8.83
N PRO A 304 7.49 -1.38 7.88
CA PRO A 304 7.07 -2.07 6.65
C PRO A 304 6.39 -3.39 7.00
N LEU A 305 5.35 -3.77 6.29
CA LEU A 305 4.57 -4.97 6.57
C LEU A 305 4.72 -5.98 5.44
N TRP A 306 4.16 -5.64 4.27
CA TRP A 306 3.92 -6.59 3.20
C TRP A 306 4.30 -6.01 1.85
N HIS A 307 4.91 -6.84 1.02
CA HIS A 307 4.85 -6.68 -0.44
C HIS A 307 3.80 -7.64 -1.00
N SER A 308 3.23 -7.29 -2.14
CA SER A 308 2.29 -8.16 -2.85
C SER A 308 3.01 -9.43 -3.33
N ASN A 309 2.40 -10.61 -3.12
CA ASN A 309 2.82 -11.86 -3.75
C ASN A 309 2.08 -12.13 -5.07
N GLY A 310 1.51 -11.07 -5.66
CA GLY A 310 0.50 -11.17 -6.70
C GLY A 310 -0.88 -11.38 -6.09
N GLY A 311 -1.80 -11.85 -6.92
CA GLY A 311 -3.16 -12.12 -6.47
C GLY A 311 -3.91 -12.95 -7.48
N HIS A 312 -5.17 -13.24 -7.15
CA HIS A 312 -6.09 -13.91 -8.05
C HIS A 312 -7.32 -13.04 -8.19
N ILE A 313 -7.68 -12.77 -9.44
CA ILE A 313 -8.92 -12.08 -9.79
C ILE A 313 -9.75 -13.02 -10.66
N LEU A 314 -11.04 -12.80 -10.69
CA LEU A 314 -11.91 -13.41 -11.69
C LEU A 314 -12.09 -12.42 -12.83
N VAL A 315 -12.03 -12.92 -14.06
CA VAL A 315 -12.29 -12.18 -15.29
C VAL A 315 -13.17 -13.03 -16.19
N LYS A 316 -14.29 -12.46 -16.66
CA LYS A 316 -15.26 -13.22 -17.45
C LYS A 316 -14.59 -13.80 -18.70
N PRO A 317 -14.92 -15.05 -19.11
CA PRO A 317 -14.26 -15.70 -20.24
C PRO A 317 -14.34 -14.96 -21.57
N ASN A 318 -15.36 -14.11 -21.74
CA ASN A 318 -15.54 -13.31 -22.94
C ASN A 318 -14.77 -11.99 -22.92
N VAL A 319 -14.03 -11.66 -21.84
CA VAL A 319 -13.22 -10.45 -21.72
C VAL A 319 -11.79 -10.77 -22.14
N GLU A 320 -11.36 -10.18 -23.25
CA GLU A 320 -10.01 -10.37 -23.80
C GLU A 320 -9.16 -9.11 -23.61
N ASP A 321 -7.83 -9.29 -23.65
CA ASP A 321 -6.82 -8.22 -23.48
C ASP A 321 -6.98 -7.40 -22.17
N PHE A 322 -7.51 -8.04 -21.12
CA PHE A 322 -7.53 -7.49 -19.76
C PHE A 322 -6.17 -7.67 -19.09
N PHE A 323 -5.34 -6.63 -19.14
CA PHE A 323 -4.01 -6.66 -18.55
C PHE A 323 -4.01 -6.19 -17.09
N VAL A 324 -3.52 -7.05 -16.20
CA VAL A 324 -3.18 -6.68 -14.81
C VAL A 324 -1.70 -6.31 -14.74
N PHE A 325 -1.40 -5.10 -14.27
CA PHE A 325 -0.04 -4.59 -14.20
C PHE A 325 0.46 -4.49 -12.75
N PRO A 326 1.78 -4.60 -12.51
CA PRO A 326 2.39 -4.30 -11.22
C PRO A 326 2.23 -2.86 -10.73
N LEU A 327 1.72 -1.94 -11.56
CA LEU A 327 1.58 -0.50 -11.30
C LEU A 327 0.09 -0.10 -11.24
N ILE A 328 -0.22 1.09 -10.70
CA ILE A 328 -1.60 1.54 -10.43
C ILE A 328 -2.47 1.83 -11.67
N ILE A 329 -1.92 1.85 -12.89
CA ILE A 329 -2.63 2.32 -14.09
C ILE A 329 -3.20 1.16 -14.94
N PRO A 330 -4.53 0.90 -14.91
CA PRO A 330 -5.15 -0.09 -15.79
C PRO A 330 -5.20 0.39 -17.25
N LYS A 331 -5.18 -0.53 -18.20
CA LYS A 331 -5.18 -0.22 -19.65
C LYS A 331 -6.41 -0.78 -20.37
N TYR A 332 -7.59 -0.25 -20.07
CA TYR A 332 -8.87 -0.66 -20.67
C TYR A 332 -9.00 -0.43 -22.17
N ARG A 333 -8.09 0.37 -22.77
CA ARG A 333 -8.13 0.70 -24.20
C ARG A 333 -8.12 -0.54 -25.10
N TYR A 334 -7.38 -1.57 -24.70
CA TYR A 334 -7.15 -2.78 -25.49
C TYR A 334 -8.23 -3.85 -25.26
N VAL A 335 -9.01 -3.71 -24.19
CA VAL A 335 -10.00 -4.71 -23.80
C VAL A 335 -11.09 -4.81 -24.86
N TYR A 336 -11.55 -6.02 -25.15
CA TYR A 336 -12.70 -6.27 -26.01
C TYR A 336 -13.50 -7.49 -25.54
N PHE A 337 -14.73 -7.61 -26.05
CA PHE A 337 -15.58 -8.76 -25.77
C PHE A 337 -15.62 -9.72 -26.97
N THR A 338 -15.60 -11.02 -26.70
CA THR A 338 -15.90 -12.07 -27.70
C THR A 338 -17.35 -12.53 -27.62
N ASP A 339 -17.86 -13.02 -28.74
CA ASP A 339 -19.22 -13.59 -28.86
C ASP A 339 -19.38 -14.95 -28.16
#